data_AF-A0A7C5TDT2-F1
#
_entry.id   AF-A0A7C5TDT2-F1
#
_cell.length_a   1.000
_cell.length_b   1.000
_cell.length_c   1.000
_cell.angle_alpha   90.00
_cell.angle_beta   90.00
_cell.angle_gamma   90.00
#
_symmetry.space_group_name_H-M   'P 1'
#
loop_
_entity.id
_entity.type
_entity.pdbx_description
1 polymer ?
#
loop_
_entity_poly.entity_id
_entity_poly.type
_entity_poly.pdbx_seq_one_letter_code
_entity_poly.pdbx_strand_id
1 'polypeptide(L)'
;MNHTILYIDEMRKGNYKIFLEHVFSQLPTSFRWNQVDEEILKQHSQELLEIANNLAETYCTVMSNTNIEFFRNQECTEFVKNWWINYVQGPNNDMYWVKLGIMALELFNKNVGVAVLTSLPTQLSATAFGIIIKASQQSGDYWKLSMVLGKLAALTTALYSELLVHMIVEETGSPLSVFMNLAGHVVEQMLEAYRKV
;
A
#
# COMPACT_ATOMS: atom_id res chain seq x y z
N MET A 1 -8.18 18.04 -23.44
CA MET A 1 -8.04 16.67 -22.91
C MET A 1 -7.91 16.79 -21.40
N ASN A 2 -8.72 16.05 -20.64
CA ASN A 2 -8.63 16.04 -19.18
C ASN A 2 -7.33 15.35 -18.76
N HIS A 3 -6.62 15.87 -17.75
CA HIS A 3 -5.32 15.33 -17.27
C HIS A 3 -5.39 13.83 -16.94
N THR A 4 -6.56 13.35 -16.51
CA THR A 4 -6.88 11.94 -16.23
C THR A 4 -6.69 11.00 -17.43
N ILE A 5 -7.05 11.44 -18.64
CA ILE A 5 -6.94 10.62 -19.86
C ILE A 5 -5.46 10.44 -20.23
N LEU A 6 -4.64 11.45 -19.92
CA LEU A 6 -3.28 11.55 -20.42
C LEU A 6 -2.31 10.59 -19.72
N TYR A 7 -2.48 10.29 -18.43
CA TYR A 7 -1.59 9.33 -17.75
C TYR A 7 -2.06 7.88 -17.88
N ILE A 8 -3.37 7.63 -18.07
CA ILE A 8 -3.90 6.28 -18.30
C ILE A 8 -3.40 5.73 -19.64
N ASP A 9 -3.46 6.55 -20.69
CA ASP A 9 -2.91 6.19 -22.00
C ASP A 9 -1.40 5.90 -21.93
N GLU A 10 -0.68 6.55 -21.01
CA GLU A 10 0.75 6.35 -20.81
C GLU A 10 1.05 5.05 -20.05
N MET A 11 0.24 4.69 -19.04
CA MET A 11 0.35 3.37 -18.40
C MET A 11 0.16 2.22 -19.41
N ARG A 12 -0.80 2.36 -20.34
CA ARG A 12 -1.04 1.35 -21.39
C ARG A 12 0.16 1.18 -22.33
N LYS A 13 0.97 2.22 -22.48
CA LYS A 13 2.22 2.19 -23.25
C LYS A 13 3.41 1.72 -22.40
N GLY A 14 3.19 1.35 -21.14
CA GLY A 14 4.23 0.98 -20.19
C GLY A 14 4.98 2.17 -19.58
N ASN A 15 4.51 3.40 -19.78
CA ASN A 15 5.07 4.61 -19.18
C ASN A 15 4.37 4.92 -17.85
N TYR A 16 4.83 4.27 -16.79
CA TYR A 16 4.28 4.42 -15.44
C TYR A 16 4.71 5.73 -14.75
N LYS A 17 5.74 6.40 -15.25
CA LYS A 17 6.30 7.60 -14.62
C LYS A 17 5.25 8.69 -14.39
N ILE A 18 4.49 9.02 -15.42
CA ILE A 18 3.48 10.10 -15.36
C ILE A 18 2.37 9.75 -14.37
N PHE A 19 1.98 8.47 -14.34
CA PHE A 19 1.00 7.97 -13.37
C PHE A 19 1.52 8.06 -11.93
N LEU A 20 2.76 7.60 -11.69
CA LEU A 20 3.38 7.66 -10.36
C LEU A 20 3.58 9.10 -9.88
N GLU A 21 4.02 10.00 -10.77
CA GLU A 21 4.11 11.43 -10.50
C GLU A 21 2.75 12.02 -10.11
N HIS A 22 1.69 11.64 -10.84
CA HIS A 22 0.32 12.07 -10.51
C HIS A 22 -0.07 11.61 -9.10
N VAL A 23 0.04 10.32 -8.79
CA VAL A 23 -0.33 9.74 -7.49
C VAL A 23 0.43 10.42 -6.36
N PHE A 24 1.77 10.47 -6.45
CA PHE A 24 2.59 10.97 -5.35
C PHE A 24 2.52 12.49 -5.20
N SER A 25 2.13 13.23 -6.24
CA SER A 25 1.88 14.67 -6.13
C SER A 25 0.72 15.04 -5.21
N GLN A 26 -0.23 14.11 -5.01
CA GLN A 26 -1.40 14.29 -4.14
C GLN A 26 -1.04 14.17 -2.65
N LEU A 27 0.13 13.62 -2.33
CA LEU A 27 0.60 13.47 -0.95
C LEU A 27 1.31 14.75 -0.45
N PRO A 28 1.18 15.08 0.85
CA PRO A 28 1.90 16.20 1.44
C PRO A 28 3.42 16.08 1.26
N THR A 29 4.12 17.20 1.12
CA THR A 29 5.58 17.23 0.89
C THR A 29 6.36 16.44 1.95
N SER A 30 5.90 16.42 3.21
CA SER A 30 6.53 15.66 4.30
C SER A 30 6.51 14.14 4.10
N PHE A 31 5.60 13.62 3.28
CA PHE A 31 5.49 12.19 2.94
C PHE A 31 6.22 11.82 1.64
N ARG A 32 6.81 12.78 0.94
CA ARG A 32 7.58 12.51 -0.28
C ARG A 32 8.89 11.81 0.08
N TRP A 33 9.20 10.78 -0.70
CA TRP A 33 10.45 10.04 -0.59
C TRP A 33 11.65 10.93 -0.95
N ASN A 34 12.74 10.82 -0.20
CA ASN A 34 13.98 11.53 -0.47
C ASN A 34 15.22 10.66 -0.15
N GLN A 35 16.41 11.19 -0.43
CA GLN A 35 17.68 10.49 -0.23
C GLN A 35 17.93 10.07 1.23
N VAL A 36 17.51 10.88 2.21
CA VAL A 36 17.67 10.53 3.64
C VAL A 36 16.83 9.30 3.98
N ASP A 37 15.61 9.22 3.43
CA ASP A 37 14.74 8.06 3.63
C ASP A 37 15.38 6.78 3.02
N GLU A 38 15.99 6.91 1.84
CA GLU A 38 16.71 5.82 1.17
C GLU A 38 17.94 5.34 1.97
N GLU A 39 18.73 6.27 2.51
CA GLU A 39 19.88 5.93 3.33
C GLU A 39 19.49 5.20 4.61
N ILE A 40 18.44 5.65 5.30
CA ILE A 40 17.90 4.97 6.49
C ILE A 40 17.39 3.56 6.13
N LEU A 41 16.62 3.41 5.04
CA LEU A 41 16.14 2.10 4.62
C LEU A 41 17.30 1.14 4.31
N LYS A 42 18.35 1.62 3.64
CA LYS A 42 19.57 0.84 3.36
C LYS A 42 20.30 0.41 4.62
N GLN A 43 20.44 1.30 5.61
CA GLN A 43 21.08 1.00 6.89
C GLN A 43 20.38 -0.15 7.63
N HIS A 44 19.06 -0.26 7.51
CA HIS A 44 18.26 -1.32 8.14
C HIS A 44 17.92 -2.50 7.21
N SER A 45 18.44 -2.52 5.97
CA SER A 45 18.02 -3.48 4.95
C SER A 45 18.19 -4.94 5.37
N GLN A 46 19.32 -5.29 5.98
CA GLN A 46 19.57 -6.65 6.45
C GLN A 46 18.57 -7.06 7.53
N GLU A 47 18.39 -6.22 8.55
CA GLU A 47 17.44 -6.46 9.65
C GLU A 47 16.00 -6.61 9.13
N LEU A 48 15.59 -5.73 8.20
CA LEU A 48 14.28 -5.81 7.56
C LEU A 48 14.11 -7.11 6.77
N LEU A 49 15.14 -7.58 6.06
CA LEU A 49 15.08 -8.84 5.31
C LEU A 49 15.04 -10.07 6.23
N GLU A 50 15.78 -10.05 7.35
CA GLU A 50 15.86 -11.17 8.30
C GLU A 50 14.51 -11.44 8.98
N ILE A 51 13.69 -10.40 9.22
CA ILE A 51 12.37 -10.57 9.85
C ILE A 51 11.28 -11.08 8.90
N ALA A 52 11.55 -11.22 7.59
CA ALA A 52 10.52 -11.47 6.58
C ALA A 52 9.64 -12.71 6.88
N ASN A 53 10.26 -13.83 7.30
CA ASN A 53 9.52 -15.05 7.65
C ASN A 53 8.63 -14.83 8.89
N ASN A 54 9.20 -14.26 9.97
CA ASN A 54 8.48 -14.00 11.22
C ASN A 54 7.33 -13.00 11.02
N LEU A 55 7.56 -11.96 10.22
CA LEU A 55 6.53 -10.99 9.85
C LEU A 55 5.38 -11.67 9.12
N ALA A 56 5.68 -12.47 8.09
CA ALA A 56 4.67 -13.15 7.30
C ALA A 56 3.84 -14.13 8.14
N GLU A 57 4.49 -14.95 8.97
CA GLU A 57 3.82 -15.87 9.88
C GLU A 57 2.94 -15.13 10.89
N THR A 58 3.46 -14.08 11.52
CA THR A 58 2.73 -13.27 12.50
C THR A 58 1.48 -12.65 11.87
N TYR A 59 1.64 -12.01 10.71
CA TYR A 59 0.56 -11.34 10.01
C TYR A 59 -0.52 -12.34 9.54
N CYS A 60 -0.12 -13.41 8.85
CA CYS A 60 -1.05 -14.42 8.34
C CYS A 60 -1.78 -15.16 9.47
N THR A 61 -1.12 -15.41 10.60
CA THR A 61 -1.77 -16.02 11.77
C THR A 61 -2.91 -15.13 12.29
N VAL A 62 -2.68 -13.82 12.43
CA VAL A 62 -3.73 -12.88 12.87
C VAL A 62 -4.87 -12.83 11.85
N MET A 63 -4.52 -12.73 10.56
CA MET A 63 -5.49 -12.59 9.47
C MET A 63 -6.27 -13.87 9.17
N SER A 64 -5.78 -15.05 9.59
CA SER A 64 -6.49 -16.32 9.42
C SER A 64 -7.86 -16.36 10.11
N ASN A 65 -8.07 -15.51 11.11
CA ASN A 65 -9.35 -15.34 11.81
C ASN A 65 -10.38 -14.54 11.00
N THR A 66 -10.00 -13.96 9.87
CA THR A 66 -10.93 -13.30 8.95
C THR A 66 -11.71 -14.33 8.12
N ASN A 67 -12.78 -13.88 7.44
CA ASN A 67 -13.58 -14.71 6.54
C ASN A 67 -13.03 -14.79 5.11
N ILE A 68 -11.79 -14.35 4.88
CA ILE A 68 -11.17 -14.31 3.56
C ILE A 68 -10.31 -15.57 3.38
N GLU A 69 -10.60 -16.36 2.36
CA GLU A 69 -9.98 -17.67 2.11
C GLU A 69 -8.46 -17.59 1.98
N PHE A 70 -7.95 -16.56 1.29
CA PHE A 70 -6.52 -16.34 1.09
C PHE A 70 -5.70 -16.43 2.39
N PHE A 71 -6.18 -15.84 3.48
CA PHE A 71 -5.46 -15.79 4.76
C PHE A 71 -5.46 -17.11 5.54
N ARG A 72 -6.23 -18.12 5.11
CA ARG A 72 -6.30 -19.43 5.76
C ARG A 72 -5.36 -20.46 5.12
N ASN A 73 -4.78 -20.12 3.96
CA ASN A 73 -3.93 -21.01 3.20
C ASN A 73 -2.45 -20.67 3.42
N GLN A 74 -1.56 -21.67 3.20
CA GLN A 74 -0.10 -21.47 3.23
C GLN A 74 0.38 -20.41 2.23
N GLU A 75 -0.43 -20.16 1.20
CA GLU A 75 -0.19 -19.12 0.19
C GLU A 75 -0.03 -17.72 0.81
N CYS A 76 -0.72 -17.42 1.91
CA CYS A 76 -0.59 -16.13 2.58
C CYS A 76 0.86 -15.84 3.00
N THR A 77 1.49 -16.79 3.69
CA THR A 77 2.82 -16.59 4.26
C THR A 77 3.84 -16.34 3.16
N GLU A 78 3.80 -17.13 2.08
CA GLU A 78 4.73 -16.97 0.96
C GLU A 78 4.48 -15.63 0.23
N PHE A 79 3.22 -15.27 0.01
CA PHE A 79 2.88 -13.99 -0.61
C PHE A 79 3.37 -12.80 0.25
N VAL A 80 3.05 -12.78 1.55
CA VAL A 80 3.39 -11.66 2.45
C VAL A 80 4.89 -11.53 2.61
N LYS A 81 5.60 -12.66 2.70
CA LYS A 81 7.07 -12.68 2.72
C LYS A 81 7.65 -12.06 1.45
N ASN A 82 7.18 -12.50 0.28
CA ASN A 82 7.65 -11.97 -1.00
C ASN A 82 7.29 -10.49 -1.15
N TRP A 83 6.09 -10.10 -0.72
CA TRP A 83 5.66 -8.71 -0.72
C TRP A 83 6.60 -7.86 0.11
N TRP A 84 6.89 -8.29 1.33
CA TRP A 84 7.78 -7.58 2.25
C TRP A 84 9.19 -7.42 1.70
N ILE A 85 9.78 -8.51 1.17
CA ILE A 85 11.12 -8.48 0.56
C ILE A 85 11.18 -7.45 -0.58
N ASN A 86 10.14 -7.37 -1.41
CA ASN A 86 10.09 -6.39 -2.49
C ASN A 86 9.84 -4.98 -1.96
N TYR A 87 8.97 -4.85 -0.97
CA TYR A 87 8.62 -3.57 -0.35
C TYR A 87 9.84 -2.88 0.27
N VAL A 88 10.67 -3.59 1.05
CA VAL A 88 11.82 -2.97 1.76
C VAL A 88 13.07 -2.73 0.91
N GLN A 89 13.04 -3.06 -0.39
CA GLN A 89 14.18 -2.85 -1.30
C GLN A 89 14.26 -1.45 -1.92
N GLY A 90 13.27 -0.60 -1.73
CA GLY A 90 13.15 0.64 -2.50
C GLY A 90 12.08 1.58 -1.94
N PRO A 91 11.79 2.68 -2.65
CA PRO A 91 11.79 2.81 -4.11
C PRO A 91 13.16 3.03 -4.76
N ASN A 92 13.47 2.24 -5.80
CA ASN A 92 14.71 2.34 -6.57
C ASN A 92 14.49 2.80 -8.03
N ASN A 93 13.30 2.59 -8.59
CA ASN A 93 12.87 3.02 -9.94
C ASN A 93 11.34 2.82 -10.10
N ASP A 94 10.80 3.14 -11.28
CA ASP A 94 9.37 2.95 -11.58
C ASP A 94 8.94 1.47 -11.54
N MET A 95 9.84 0.53 -11.90
CA MET A 95 9.54 -0.90 -11.89
C MET A 95 9.29 -1.46 -10.49
N TYR A 96 9.88 -0.87 -9.45
CA TYR A 96 9.56 -1.19 -8.06
C TYR A 96 8.07 -0.99 -7.77
N TRP A 97 7.52 0.15 -8.19
CA TRP A 97 6.11 0.47 -7.97
C TRP A 97 5.19 -0.41 -8.80
N VAL A 98 5.56 -0.68 -10.06
CA VAL A 98 4.82 -1.63 -10.92
C VAL A 98 4.71 -3.00 -10.25
N LYS A 99 5.82 -3.50 -9.69
CA LYS A 99 5.83 -4.79 -9.01
C LYS A 99 4.90 -4.81 -7.80
N LEU A 100 4.96 -3.79 -6.94
CA LEU A 100 4.04 -3.68 -5.79
C LEU A 100 2.58 -3.56 -6.24
N GLY A 101 2.32 -2.84 -7.34
CA GLY A 101 1.00 -2.73 -7.95
C GLY A 101 0.46 -4.08 -8.40
N ILE A 102 1.25 -4.87 -9.14
CA ILE A 102 0.88 -6.22 -9.58
C ILE A 102 0.51 -7.10 -8.39
N MET A 103 1.32 -7.08 -7.32
CA MET A 103 1.04 -7.86 -6.11
C MET A 103 -0.29 -7.45 -5.45
N ALA A 104 -0.64 -6.17 -5.45
CA ALA A 104 -1.94 -5.71 -4.96
C ALA A 104 -3.10 -6.29 -5.80
N LEU A 105 -2.96 -6.26 -7.13
CA LEU A 105 -3.95 -6.81 -8.04
C LEU A 105 -4.12 -8.33 -7.88
N GLU A 106 -3.04 -9.06 -7.61
CA GLU A 106 -3.08 -10.48 -7.28
C GLU A 106 -3.92 -10.76 -6.02
N LEU A 107 -3.77 -9.95 -4.96
CA LEU A 107 -4.61 -10.05 -3.76
C LEU A 107 -6.07 -9.74 -4.06
N PHE A 108 -6.33 -8.69 -4.85
CA PHE A 108 -7.69 -8.32 -5.22
C PHE A 108 -8.38 -9.44 -6.01
N ASN A 109 -7.65 -10.07 -6.95
CA ASN A 109 -8.11 -11.25 -7.71
C ASN A 109 -8.39 -12.48 -6.81
N LYS A 110 -7.82 -12.51 -5.60
CA LYS A 110 -8.08 -13.53 -4.57
C LYS A 110 -9.19 -13.15 -3.60
N ASN A 111 -10.04 -12.17 -3.97
CA ASN A 111 -11.13 -11.64 -3.15
C ASN A 111 -10.66 -11.02 -1.83
N VAL A 112 -9.41 -10.54 -1.75
CA VAL A 112 -8.99 -9.72 -0.61
C VAL A 112 -9.64 -8.34 -0.75
N GLY A 113 -10.45 -7.97 0.24
CA GLY A 113 -11.21 -6.72 0.21
C GLY A 113 -10.32 -5.47 0.18
N VAL A 114 -10.83 -4.41 -0.44
CA VAL A 114 -10.14 -3.11 -0.61
C VAL A 114 -9.55 -2.58 0.69
N ALA A 115 -10.30 -2.67 1.80
CA ALA A 115 -9.84 -2.20 3.11
C ALA A 115 -8.57 -2.92 3.58
N VAL A 116 -8.47 -4.23 3.36
CA VAL A 116 -7.27 -5.00 3.73
C VAL A 116 -6.12 -4.66 2.79
N LEU A 117 -6.40 -4.58 1.48
CA LEU A 117 -5.39 -4.27 0.47
C LEU A 117 -4.75 -2.89 0.70
N THR A 118 -5.53 -1.84 0.89
CA THR A 118 -5.00 -0.47 1.05
C THR A 118 -4.34 -0.25 2.40
N SER A 119 -4.72 -1.00 3.44
CA SER A 119 -4.08 -0.93 4.76
C SER A 119 -2.90 -1.88 4.95
N LEU A 120 -2.69 -2.86 4.04
CA LEU A 120 -1.61 -3.83 4.09
C LEU A 120 -0.23 -3.20 4.34
N PRO A 121 0.20 -2.12 3.63
CA PRO A 121 1.52 -1.56 3.81
C PRO A 121 1.73 -0.99 5.23
N THR A 122 0.69 -0.35 5.77
CA THR A 122 0.69 0.20 7.13
C THR A 122 0.71 -0.91 8.17
N GLN A 123 -0.13 -1.94 8.01
CA GLN A 123 -0.22 -3.06 8.95
C GLN A 123 1.12 -3.81 9.02
N LEU A 124 1.69 -4.18 7.87
CA LEU A 124 2.97 -4.89 7.82
C LEU A 124 4.12 -4.05 8.34
N SER A 125 4.17 -2.75 8.02
CA SER A 125 5.18 -1.83 8.57
C SER A 125 5.10 -1.74 10.10
N ALA A 126 3.89 -1.66 10.66
CA ALA A 126 3.69 -1.61 12.11
C ALA A 126 4.05 -2.94 12.78
N THR A 127 3.67 -4.08 12.19
CA THR A 127 4.05 -5.41 12.70
C THR A 127 5.56 -5.62 12.65
N ALA A 128 6.21 -5.25 11.55
CA ALA A 128 7.67 -5.32 11.38
C ALA A 128 8.38 -4.50 12.46
N PHE A 129 7.93 -3.26 12.68
CA PHE A 129 8.47 -2.40 13.72
C PHE A 129 8.34 -3.00 15.12
N GLY A 130 7.19 -3.61 15.42
CA GLY A 130 6.98 -4.33 16.69
C GLY A 130 7.92 -5.53 16.88
N ILE A 131 8.19 -6.28 15.81
CA ILE A 131 9.14 -7.40 15.81
C ILE A 131 10.56 -6.90 16.10
N ILE A 132 10.99 -5.86 15.39
CA ILE A 132 12.34 -5.26 15.54
C ILE A 132 12.56 -4.75 16.95
N ILE A 133 11.63 -3.94 17.48
CA ILE A 133 11.77 -3.39 18.84
C ILE A 133 11.87 -4.51 19.87
N LYS A 134 11.03 -5.54 19.76
CA LYS A 134 11.03 -6.67 20.70
C LYS A 134 12.36 -7.45 20.67
N ALA A 135 12.97 -7.60 19.50
CA ALA A 135 14.25 -8.29 19.35
C ALA A 135 15.44 -7.45 19.88
N SER A 136 15.36 -6.12 19.75
CA SER A 136 16.52 -5.23 19.97
C SER A 136 16.95 -5.03 21.44
N GLN A 137 16.13 -5.37 22.46
CA GLN A 137 16.37 -5.26 23.92
C GLN A 137 17.03 -3.96 24.50
N GLN A 138 17.56 -2.99 23.75
CA GLN A 138 17.98 -1.64 24.18
C GLN A 138 18.46 -0.73 23.01
N SER A 139 18.07 0.56 23.09
CA SER A 139 18.75 1.77 22.55
C SER A 139 19.16 1.87 21.06
N GLY A 140 18.24 1.66 20.13
CA GLY A 140 18.35 2.20 18.76
C GLY A 140 17.38 3.38 18.54
N ASP A 141 17.79 4.41 17.80
CA ASP A 141 16.89 5.47 17.31
C ASP A 141 16.02 4.92 16.14
N TYR A 142 15.20 3.92 16.45
CA TYR A 142 14.29 3.28 15.50
C TYR A 142 13.13 4.18 15.09
N TRP A 143 12.98 5.34 15.73
CA TRP A 143 12.00 6.36 15.34
C TRP A 143 12.20 6.78 13.87
N LYS A 144 13.46 6.93 13.42
CA LYS A 144 13.76 7.24 12.02
C LYS A 144 13.29 6.14 11.07
N LEU A 145 13.55 4.87 11.40
CA LEU A 145 13.07 3.74 10.62
C LEU A 145 11.52 3.69 10.60
N SER A 146 10.87 3.96 11.74
CA SER A 146 9.41 4.04 11.84
C SER A 146 8.83 5.08 10.89
N MET A 147 9.42 6.28 10.85
CA MET A 147 9.02 7.33 9.91
C MET A 147 9.19 6.90 8.45
N VAL A 148 10.33 6.28 8.11
CA VAL A 148 10.62 5.83 6.74
C VAL A 148 9.63 4.75 6.29
N LEU A 149 9.37 3.75 7.13
CA LEU A 149 8.35 2.73 6.87
C LEU A 149 6.95 3.35 6.77
N GLY A 150 6.64 4.36 7.58
CA GLY A 150 5.37 5.10 7.51
C GLY A 150 5.19 5.86 6.20
N LYS A 151 6.24 6.52 5.70
CA LYS A 151 6.23 7.18 4.39
C LYS A 151 6.07 6.18 3.25
N LEU A 152 6.83 5.09 3.31
CA LEU A 152 6.77 4.03 2.30
C LEU A 152 5.38 3.39 2.26
N ALA A 153 4.76 3.20 3.43
CA ALA A 153 3.42 2.69 3.54
C ALA A 153 2.40 3.66 2.93
N ALA A 154 2.51 4.96 3.23
CA ALA A 154 1.63 5.99 2.68
C ALA A 154 1.71 6.06 1.14
N LEU A 155 2.92 6.02 0.57
CA LEU A 155 3.13 6.00 -0.88
C LEU A 155 2.52 4.75 -1.52
N THR A 156 2.74 3.58 -0.90
CA THR A 156 2.22 2.30 -1.40
C THR A 156 0.69 2.24 -1.30
N THR A 157 0.11 2.72 -0.20
CA THR A 157 -1.34 2.84 -0.02
C THR A 157 -1.96 3.79 -1.04
N ALA A 158 -1.31 4.92 -1.35
CA ALA A 158 -1.76 5.85 -2.38
C ALA A 158 -1.76 5.19 -3.76
N LEU A 159 -0.67 4.49 -4.11
CA LEU A 159 -0.58 3.71 -5.34
C LEU A 159 -1.72 2.70 -5.45
N TYR A 160 -1.96 1.92 -4.40
CA TYR A 160 -2.98 0.87 -4.39
C TYR A 160 -4.39 1.44 -4.53
N SER A 161 -4.65 2.53 -3.84
CA SER A 161 -5.94 3.22 -3.90
C SER A 161 -6.20 3.76 -5.31
N GLU A 162 -5.20 4.40 -5.91
CA GLU A 162 -5.35 4.95 -7.27
C GLU A 162 -5.51 3.85 -8.32
N LEU A 163 -4.73 2.76 -8.23
CA LEU A 163 -4.87 1.61 -9.13
C LEU A 163 -6.29 1.02 -9.10
N LEU A 164 -6.85 0.81 -7.90
CA LEU A 164 -8.21 0.29 -7.74
C LEU A 164 -9.26 1.23 -8.33
N VAL A 165 -9.16 2.53 -8.04
CA VAL A 165 -10.08 3.54 -8.58
C VAL A 165 -10.01 3.57 -10.10
N HIS A 166 -8.81 3.47 -10.67
CA HIS A 166 -8.63 3.45 -12.13
C HIS A 166 -9.20 2.22 -12.80
N MET A 167 -8.95 1.02 -12.26
CA MET A 167 -9.56 -0.20 -12.81
C MET A 167 -11.09 -0.10 -12.84
N ILE A 168 -11.69 0.47 -11.78
CA ILE A 168 -13.14 0.67 -11.73
C ILE A 168 -13.60 1.66 -12.81
N VAL A 169 -12.91 2.79 -12.97
CA VAL A 169 -13.24 3.80 -13.99
C VAL A 169 -13.09 3.22 -15.40
N GLU A 170 -12.04 2.44 -15.66
CA GLU A 170 -11.81 1.79 -16.95
C GLU A 170 -12.87 0.73 -17.26
N GLU A 171 -13.15 -0.17 -16.32
CA GLU A 171 -14.11 -1.27 -16.51
C GLU A 171 -15.54 -0.75 -16.70
N THR A 172 -15.93 0.27 -15.93
CA THR A 172 -17.29 0.81 -15.96
C THR A 172 -17.51 1.89 -17.03
N GLY A 173 -16.44 2.41 -17.63
CA GLY A 173 -16.46 3.60 -18.49
C GLY A 173 -16.98 4.87 -17.79
N SER A 174 -17.16 4.82 -16.46
CA SER A 174 -17.77 5.90 -15.69
C SER A 174 -16.69 6.86 -15.20
N PRO A 175 -16.77 8.17 -15.51
CA PRO A 175 -15.78 9.14 -15.06
C PRO A 175 -15.66 9.18 -13.54
N LEU A 176 -14.43 9.43 -13.03
CA LEU A 176 -14.17 9.57 -11.59
C LEU A 176 -15.10 10.59 -10.90
N SER A 177 -15.50 11.66 -11.61
CA SER A 177 -16.45 12.65 -11.11
C SER A 177 -17.82 12.07 -10.73
N VAL A 178 -18.27 11.01 -11.41
CA VAL A 178 -19.51 10.30 -11.07
C VAL A 178 -19.38 9.60 -9.72
N PHE A 179 -18.23 8.97 -9.45
CA PHE A 179 -17.95 8.38 -8.14
C PHE A 179 -17.90 9.43 -7.03
N MET A 180 -17.29 10.59 -7.28
CA MET A 180 -17.25 11.69 -6.31
C MET A 180 -18.66 12.22 -5.99
N ASN A 181 -19.52 12.33 -7.00
CA ASN A 181 -20.91 12.73 -6.80
C ASN A 181 -21.69 11.68 -6.00
N LEU A 182 -21.53 10.40 -6.30
CA LEU A 182 -22.16 9.31 -5.54
C LEU A 182 -21.68 9.31 -4.08
N ALA A 183 -20.39 9.50 -3.84
CA ALA A 183 -19.84 9.60 -2.50
C ALA A 183 -20.47 10.77 -1.72
N GLY A 184 -20.69 11.92 -2.37
CA GLY A 184 -21.42 13.04 -1.77
C GLY A 184 -22.83 12.67 -1.30
N HIS A 185 -23.59 11.96 -2.14
CA HIS A 185 -24.93 11.50 -1.77
C HIS A 185 -24.91 10.48 -0.61
N VAL A 186 -23.94 9.56 -0.60
CA VAL A 186 -23.78 8.60 0.50
C VAL A 186 -23.45 9.31 1.81
N VAL A 187 -22.61 10.36 1.79
CA VAL A 187 -22.31 11.17 2.97
C VAL A 187 -23.59 11.82 3.52
N GLU A 188 -24.43 12.39 2.66
CA GLU A 188 -25.72 12.96 3.09
C GLU A 188 -26.61 11.91 3.76
N GLN A 189 -26.72 10.72 3.18
CA GLN A 189 -27.48 9.61 3.76
C GLN A 189 -26.94 9.18 5.13
N MET A 190 -25.61 9.09 5.27
CA MET A 190 -24.97 8.76 6.55
C MET A 190 -25.25 9.84 7.60
N LEU A 191 -25.15 11.12 7.22
CA LEU A 191 -25.42 12.24 8.13
C LEU A 191 -26.89 12.28 8.58
N GLU A 192 -27.83 11.99 7.68
CA GLU A 192 -29.25 11.89 8.03
C GLU A 192 -29.52 10.73 9.01
N ALA A 193 -28.88 9.58 8.80
CA ALA A 193 -28.99 8.45 9.72
C ALA A 193 -28.42 8.79 11.10
N TYR A 194 -27.26 9.46 11.16
CA TYR A 194 -26.63 9.86 12.43
C TYR A 194 -27.40 10.94 13.19
N ARG A 195 -28.05 11.89 12.50
CA ARG A 195 -28.87 12.93 13.15
C ARG A 195 -30.17 12.40 13.77
N LYS A 196 -30.59 11.18 13.44
CA LYS A 196 -31.76 10.50 13.99
C LYS A 196 -31.45 9.69 15.25
N VAL A 197 -30.18 9.62 15.66
CA VAL A 197 -29.67 8.99 16.90
C VAL A 197 -29.39 10.09 17.93
#